data_AF-A0A7S1Y875-F1
#
_entry.id   AF-A0A7S1Y875-F1
#
_cell.length_a   1.000
_cell.length_b   1.000
_cell.length_c   1.000
_cell.angle_alpha   90.00
_cell.angle_beta   90.00
_cell.angle_gamma   90.00
#
_symmetry.space_group_name_H-M   'P 1'
#
loop_
_entity.id
_entity.type
_entity.pdbx_description
1 polymer ?
#
loop_
_entity_poly.entity_id
_entity_poly.type
_entity_poly.pdbx_seq_one_letter_code
_entity_poly.pdbx_strand_id
1 'polypeptide(L)'
;MKQRTNTNFFLVALHILLHCLLPPTTIAFTRTSTSTMSLSPSVASDKQRVVLIGGGHAHAQVIKALNHRSRPSNMEVTLIDMQKSASYSGMVPGAISKLYSPEDTLLHLEPLCEWAGIRFVHDQVVDVDFDRQCIRVKDSNELIPYDVCSIDIGSGSRGLYETPGAQEFTIPTRPIHELIRRIEVAEDGLEASGAHVVCIGGGAAGIELSMSMTSRWKPLLGGRLDVTLLDAGSRLLPDESPECRAALQNILDDRKIDVKHNCHVQEITRENVVLSTGETIPFTHCIWATGAGSHPLARKLGDRGLAINPRGWIRVNRNLQSISHPNVFAAGDCSAMEVPGRKAPPKAGVYAVRAGPVLIENLTRRLKVMQQASRRHTTFVRGPKLVDYEPQDDFLKLLVCGDGRALGFRFGVPLHGKWVMHLKDHIDQMFMNLFRAEHLPDLSGKEGEYDLSQYDAYKDEMECCRLPASKAAELLRRQDDDVDYMEAWGVLRDMTNNEQYRIDVLMHMGVATPVMAQ
;
A
#
# COMPACT_ATOMS: atom_id res chain seq x y z
N MET A 1 4.31 -46.59 -39.32
CA MET A 1 5.01 -46.48 -40.62
C MET A 1 4.45 -45.28 -41.37
N LYS A 2 5.35 -44.36 -41.78
CA LYS A 2 5.20 -43.18 -42.68
C LYS A 2 4.26 -42.06 -42.20
N GLN A 3 4.82 -40.98 -41.60
CA GLN A 3 5.40 -39.75 -42.21
C GLN A 3 4.30 -38.67 -42.41
N ARG A 4 4.29 -37.55 -41.64
CA ARG A 4 5.04 -36.28 -41.85
C ARG A 4 4.77 -35.70 -43.27
N THR A 5 4.43 -34.44 -43.52
CA THR A 5 4.60 -33.17 -42.80
C THR A 5 3.94 -32.04 -43.63
N ASN A 6 3.53 -30.96 -42.97
CA ASN A 6 3.40 -29.61 -43.55
C ASN A 6 4.69 -29.18 -44.28
N THR A 7 4.63 -28.21 -45.19
CA THR A 7 4.96 -26.77 -44.96
C THR A 7 5.15 -26.05 -46.32
N ASN A 8 4.76 -24.75 -46.37
CA ASN A 8 5.41 -23.66 -47.12
C ASN A 8 5.17 -23.56 -48.65
N PHE A 9 5.18 -22.41 -49.34
CA PHE A 9 5.62 -21.01 -49.12
C PHE A 9 5.10 -20.19 -50.34
N PHE A 10 4.82 -18.88 -50.18
CA PHE A 10 5.30 -17.75 -51.02
C PHE A 10 4.36 -16.54 -51.10
N LEU A 11 4.91 -15.43 -50.62
CA LEU A 11 4.46 -14.04 -50.73
C LEU A 11 5.66 -13.31 -51.37
N VAL A 12 5.53 -12.67 -52.54
CA VAL A 12 6.34 -11.49 -52.94
C VAL A 12 5.57 -10.69 -53.98
N ALA A 13 5.24 -9.45 -53.63
CA ALA A 13 4.95 -8.36 -54.56
C ALA A 13 6.06 -7.30 -54.37
N LEU A 14 6.64 -6.81 -55.47
CA LEU A 14 7.48 -5.62 -55.50
C LEU A 14 7.46 -5.02 -56.91
N HIS A 15 7.27 -3.70 -57.01
CA HIS A 15 7.78 -2.69 -57.98
C HIS A 15 6.80 -1.49 -57.91
N ILE A 16 7.08 -0.30 -57.36
CA ILE A 16 8.12 0.74 -57.53
C ILE A 16 7.93 1.65 -58.78
N LEU A 17 7.82 2.98 -58.50
CA LEU A 17 8.02 4.21 -59.33
C LEU A 17 6.94 4.50 -60.40
N LEU A 18 6.51 5.73 -60.75
CA LEU A 18 7.16 7.05 -60.74
C LEU A 18 6.11 8.19 -61.08
N HIS A 19 6.30 9.39 -60.51
CA HIS A 19 6.09 10.76 -61.07
C HIS A 19 4.72 11.49 -61.24
N CYS A 20 4.69 12.68 -60.60
CA CYS A 20 4.51 14.04 -61.18
C CYS A 20 3.15 14.78 -61.24
N LEU A 21 3.21 16.01 -60.71
CA LEU A 21 2.58 17.30 -61.11
C LEU A 21 1.37 17.87 -60.31
N LEU A 22 1.56 19.12 -59.86
CA LEU A 22 0.61 20.09 -59.26
C LEU A 22 -0.23 20.81 -60.37
N PRO A 23 -1.03 21.87 -60.06
CA PRO A 23 -2.40 21.94 -59.54
C PRO A 23 -3.34 22.67 -60.57
N PRO A 24 -4.59 23.11 -60.25
CA PRO A 24 -4.76 24.43 -59.63
C PRO A 24 -5.99 24.62 -58.69
N THR A 25 -5.93 25.75 -58.00
CA THR A 25 -6.88 26.47 -57.12
C THR A 25 -8.33 26.58 -57.57
N THR A 26 -9.28 26.51 -56.63
CA THR A 26 -10.43 27.44 -56.56
C THR A 26 -10.93 27.56 -55.11
N ILE A 27 -11.01 28.79 -54.61
CA ILE A 27 -11.64 29.16 -53.33
C ILE A 27 -13.13 29.40 -53.61
N ALA A 28 -14.00 28.78 -52.82
CA ALA A 28 -15.41 29.19 -52.70
C ALA A 28 -15.88 29.06 -51.25
N PHE A 29 -16.27 30.20 -50.68
CA PHE A 29 -16.96 30.35 -49.41
C PHE A 29 -18.41 29.87 -49.55
N THR A 30 -18.87 28.92 -48.73
CA THR A 30 -20.29 28.85 -48.35
C THR A 30 -20.53 28.10 -47.04
N ARG A 31 -21.23 28.82 -46.14
CA ARG A 31 -22.26 28.37 -45.19
C ARG A 31 -21.91 27.29 -44.16
N THR A 32 -21.87 27.78 -42.92
CA THR A 32 -22.25 27.10 -41.68
C THR A 32 -23.34 26.03 -41.86
N SER A 33 -22.95 24.78 -41.68
CA SER A 33 -23.85 23.70 -41.28
C SER A 33 -23.35 23.15 -39.94
N THR A 34 -24.18 23.28 -38.92
CA THR A 34 -24.09 22.52 -37.67
C THR A 34 -24.08 21.03 -38.00
N SER A 35 -22.89 20.41 -38.01
CA SER A 35 -22.79 18.96 -37.99
C SER A 35 -22.87 18.51 -36.54
N THR A 36 -24.02 17.94 -36.18
CA THR A 36 -24.06 16.89 -35.16
C THR A 36 -23.04 15.84 -35.58
N MET A 37 -21.87 15.81 -34.93
CA MET A 37 -20.94 14.70 -35.05
C MET A 37 -21.64 13.45 -34.50
N SER A 38 -22.26 12.68 -35.40
CA SER A 38 -22.51 11.27 -35.13
C SER A 38 -21.13 10.63 -34.98
N LEU A 39 -20.81 10.20 -33.77
CA LEU A 39 -19.72 9.26 -33.52
C LEU A 39 -20.03 8.00 -34.34
N SER A 40 -19.49 7.92 -35.55
CA SER A 40 -19.31 6.64 -36.23
C SER A 40 -18.55 5.71 -35.29
N PRO A 41 -18.92 4.42 -35.17
CA PRO A 41 -18.19 3.51 -34.31
C PRO A 41 -16.75 3.48 -34.80
N SER A 42 -15.84 4.03 -34.00
CA SER A 42 -14.41 3.92 -34.28
C SER A 42 -14.11 2.43 -34.44
N VAL A 43 -13.44 2.06 -35.52
CA VAL A 43 -12.79 0.74 -35.65
C VAL A 43 -12.14 0.43 -34.31
N ALA A 44 -12.67 -0.55 -33.59
CA ALA A 44 -12.23 -0.84 -32.23
C ALA A 44 -10.72 -1.06 -32.28
N SER A 45 -9.97 -0.18 -31.59
CA SER A 45 -8.56 -0.39 -31.38
C SER A 45 -8.36 -1.79 -30.79
N ASP A 46 -7.52 -2.62 -31.41
CA ASP A 46 -7.19 -3.97 -30.88
C ASP A 46 -6.38 -3.89 -29.57
N LYS A 47 -6.09 -2.66 -29.11
CA LYS A 47 -5.43 -2.40 -27.84
C LYS A 47 -6.39 -2.44 -26.66
N GLN A 48 -6.00 -3.18 -25.63
CA GLN A 48 -6.66 -3.24 -24.34
C GLN A 48 -6.08 -2.20 -23.38
N ARG A 49 -6.93 -1.39 -22.78
CA ARG A 49 -6.56 -0.26 -21.93
C ARG A 49 -6.75 -0.61 -20.46
N VAL A 50 -5.66 -0.59 -19.71
CA VAL A 50 -5.63 -0.77 -18.26
C VAL A 50 -5.29 0.56 -17.61
N VAL A 51 -6.14 1.02 -16.68
CA VAL A 51 -5.86 2.24 -15.92
C VAL A 51 -5.72 1.93 -14.44
N LEU A 52 -4.58 2.33 -13.87
CA LEU A 52 -4.26 2.25 -12.45
C LEU A 52 -4.49 3.62 -11.83
N ILE A 53 -5.39 3.71 -10.85
CA ILE A 53 -5.68 4.93 -10.09
C ILE A 53 -4.96 4.84 -8.74
N GLY A 54 -3.95 5.68 -8.52
CA GLY A 54 -3.08 5.66 -7.35
C GLY A 54 -1.93 4.67 -7.47
N GLY A 55 -0.70 5.07 -7.14
CA GLY A 55 0.52 4.28 -7.18
C GLY A 55 0.85 3.61 -5.84
N GLY A 56 -0.16 3.08 -5.14
CA GLY A 56 0.04 2.36 -3.88
C GLY A 56 0.87 1.07 -4.03
N HIS A 57 1.13 0.41 -2.91
CA HIS A 57 2.00 -0.77 -2.82
C HIS A 57 1.59 -1.92 -3.74
N ALA A 58 0.30 -2.09 -4.03
CA ALA A 58 -0.15 -3.14 -4.94
C ALA A 58 0.09 -2.71 -6.39
N HIS A 59 -0.21 -1.46 -6.74
CA HIS A 59 0.02 -0.95 -8.10
C HIS A 59 1.50 -0.79 -8.46
N ALA A 60 2.39 -0.47 -7.52
CA ALA A 60 3.84 -0.50 -7.76
C ALA A 60 4.31 -1.85 -8.31
N GLN A 61 3.81 -2.94 -7.73
CA GLN A 61 4.07 -4.30 -8.22
C GLN A 61 3.42 -4.55 -9.58
N VAL A 62 2.21 -4.03 -9.83
CA VAL A 62 1.56 -4.12 -11.16
C VAL A 62 2.37 -3.40 -12.23
N ILE A 63 2.90 -2.21 -11.95
CA ILE A 63 3.75 -1.45 -12.88
C ILE A 63 4.99 -2.26 -13.24
N LYS A 64 5.66 -2.82 -12.22
CA LYS A 64 6.85 -3.66 -12.43
C LYS A 64 6.53 -4.92 -13.26
N ALA A 65 5.39 -5.56 -12.99
CA ALA A 65 5.01 -6.83 -13.61
C ALA A 65 4.51 -6.65 -15.04
N LEU A 66 3.83 -5.54 -15.33
CA LEU A 66 3.30 -5.19 -16.64
C LEU A 66 4.23 -4.23 -17.39
N ASN A 67 5.54 -4.37 -17.18
CA ASN A 67 6.53 -3.69 -18.02
C ASN A 67 6.34 -4.06 -19.50
N HIS A 68 6.81 -3.19 -20.40
CA HIS A 68 6.59 -3.29 -21.84
C HIS A 68 7.14 -4.57 -22.50
N ARG A 69 8.03 -5.33 -21.84
CA ARG A 69 8.49 -6.63 -22.32
C ARG A 69 7.61 -7.78 -21.85
N SER A 70 7.15 -7.75 -20.60
CA SER A 70 6.32 -8.81 -20.02
C SER A 70 4.85 -8.71 -20.43
N ARG A 71 4.30 -7.50 -20.61
CA ARG A 71 2.89 -7.32 -20.95
C ARG A 71 2.61 -7.65 -22.43
N PRO A 72 1.39 -8.11 -22.79
CA PRO A 72 0.99 -8.26 -24.18
C PRO A 72 1.19 -6.97 -24.99
N SER A 73 1.67 -7.08 -26.23
CA SER A 73 1.95 -5.93 -27.11
C SER A 73 0.73 -5.06 -27.42
N ASN A 74 -0.47 -5.65 -27.34
CA ASN A 74 -1.74 -4.96 -27.47
C ASN A 74 -2.27 -4.42 -26.13
N MET A 75 -1.48 -4.37 -25.06
CA MET A 75 -1.89 -3.82 -23.76
C MET A 75 -1.27 -2.44 -23.52
N GLU A 76 -2.12 -1.44 -23.35
CA GLU A 76 -1.74 -0.12 -22.89
C GLU A 76 -2.05 0.01 -21.41
N VAL A 77 -1.06 0.43 -20.63
CA VAL A 77 -1.21 0.64 -19.19
C VAL A 77 -0.95 2.12 -18.91
N THR A 78 -1.86 2.74 -18.16
CA THR A 78 -1.72 4.12 -17.66
C THR A 78 -1.80 4.12 -16.14
N LEU A 79 -0.85 4.76 -15.48
CA LEU A 79 -0.93 5.12 -14.07
C LEU A 79 -1.38 6.58 -13.96
N ILE A 80 -2.37 6.84 -13.11
CA ILE A 80 -2.78 8.19 -12.73
C ILE A 80 -2.51 8.36 -11.23
N ASP A 81 -1.67 9.32 -10.86
CA ASP A 81 -1.42 9.69 -9.46
C ASP A 81 -1.24 11.19 -9.30
N MET A 82 -1.63 11.71 -8.12
CA MET A 82 -1.42 13.11 -7.73
C MET A 82 0.04 13.39 -7.32
N GLN A 83 0.86 12.36 -7.13
CA GLN A 83 2.23 12.43 -6.65
C GLN A 83 3.16 11.69 -7.61
N LYS A 84 4.38 12.21 -7.78
CA LYS A 84 5.45 11.55 -8.55
C LYS A 84 6.09 10.38 -7.79
N SER A 85 5.87 10.30 -6.48
CA SER A 85 6.37 9.23 -5.62
C SER A 85 5.31 8.80 -4.62
N ALA A 86 5.28 7.51 -4.30
CA ALA A 86 4.49 6.95 -3.21
C ALA A 86 5.37 6.79 -1.96
N SER A 87 4.87 7.15 -0.78
CA SER A 87 5.59 6.89 0.47
C SER A 87 5.33 5.48 0.98
N TYR A 88 6.41 4.77 1.28
CA TYR A 88 6.39 3.48 1.95
C TYR A 88 6.19 3.69 3.45
N SER A 89 4.96 3.47 3.91
CA SER A 89 4.54 3.82 5.28
C SER A 89 5.33 3.11 6.38
N GLY A 90 5.90 1.95 6.10
CA GLY A 90 6.67 1.16 7.07
C GLY A 90 7.94 1.85 7.55
N MET A 91 8.56 2.69 6.72
CA MET A 91 9.81 3.39 7.04
C MET A 91 9.58 4.80 7.61
N VAL A 92 8.37 5.36 7.50
CA VAL A 92 8.09 6.76 7.90
C VAL A 92 8.38 7.04 9.37
N PRO A 93 8.00 6.18 10.34
CA PRO A 93 8.39 6.40 11.74
C PRO A 93 9.90 6.38 11.96
N GLY A 94 10.62 5.53 11.21
CA GLY A 94 12.09 5.48 11.21
C GLY A 94 12.71 6.77 10.69
N ALA A 95 12.19 7.32 9.59
CA ALA A 95 12.63 8.59 9.01
C ALA A 95 12.37 9.77 9.96
N ILE A 96 11.23 9.78 10.66
CA ILE A 96 10.93 10.77 11.69
C ILE A 96 12.00 10.71 12.80
N SER A 97 12.35 9.52 13.27
CA SER A 97 13.46 9.33 14.23
C SER A 97 14.87 9.49 13.63
N LYS A 98 15.00 9.94 12.37
CA LYS A 98 16.28 10.13 11.66
C LYS A 98 17.10 8.84 11.43
N LEU A 99 16.45 7.67 11.44
CA LEU A 99 17.07 6.39 11.04
C LEU A 99 17.18 6.27 9.52
N TYR A 100 16.27 6.91 8.80
CA TYR A 100 16.22 6.98 7.34
C TYR A 100 16.18 8.44 6.90
N SER A 101 16.66 8.73 5.70
CA SER A 101 16.34 10.00 5.06
C SER A 101 14.88 10.00 4.59
N PRO A 102 14.24 11.18 4.40
CA PRO A 102 12.91 11.23 3.80
C PRO A 102 12.85 10.55 2.43
N GLU A 103 13.93 10.68 1.63
CA GLU A 103 14.07 10.09 0.30
C GLU A 103 14.04 8.56 0.34
N ASP A 104 14.65 7.93 1.35
CA ASP A 104 14.65 6.47 1.52
C ASP A 104 13.24 5.88 1.68
N THR A 105 12.26 6.72 2.03
CA THR A 105 10.86 6.30 2.19
C THR A 105 10.06 6.37 0.89
N LEU A 106 10.65 6.88 -0.20
CA LEU A 106 9.94 7.17 -1.44
C LEU A 106 10.14 6.09 -2.50
N LEU A 107 9.02 5.65 -3.08
CA LEU A 107 8.97 4.86 -4.30
C LEU A 107 8.68 5.81 -5.46
N HIS A 108 9.67 6.05 -6.32
CA HIS A 108 9.54 6.97 -7.46
C HIS A 108 8.70 6.35 -8.58
N LEU A 109 7.44 6.77 -8.68
CA LEU A 109 6.46 6.23 -9.62
C LEU A 109 6.77 6.61 -11.06
N GLU A 110 7.16 7.86 -11.30
CA GLU A 110 7.46 8.35 -12.65
C GLU A 110 8.66 7.59 -13.29
N PRO A 111 9.84 7.49 -12.64
CA PRO A 111 10.93 6.62 -13.11
C PRO A 111 10.54 5.14 -13.27
N LEU A 112 9.75 4.59 -12.35
CA LEU A 112 9.29 3.20 -12.44
C LEU A 112 8.37 2.99 -13.67
N CYS A 113 7.48 3.94 -13.95
CA CYS A 113 6.64 3.93 -15.14
C CYS A 113 7.46 4.08 -16.43
N GLU A 114 8.45 4.96 -16.45
CA GLU A 114 9.38 5.12 -17.58
C GLU A 114 10.11 3.81 -17.89
N TRP A 115 10.71 3.18 -16.88
CA TRP A 115 11.34 1.87 -17.02
C TRP A 115 10.35 0.81 -17.53
N ALA A 116 9.14 0.79 -16.98
CA ALA A 116 8.09 -0.14 -17.40
C ALA A 116 7.48 0.18 -18.79
N GLY A 117 7.81 1.31 -19.40
CA GLY A 117 7.15 1.82 -20.61
C GLY A 117 5.65 2.04 -20.40
N ILE A 118 5.23 2.46 -19.22
CA ILE A 118 3.85 2.73 -18.82
C ILE A 118 3.60 4.24 -18.88
N ARG A 119 2.42 4.65 -19.37
CA ARG A 119 2.06 6.07 -19.39
C ARG A 119 1.82 6.55 -17.96
N PHE A 120 2.57 7.54 -17.50
CA PHE A 120 2.32 8.22 -16.23
C PHE A 120 1.53 9.52 -16.47
N VAL A 121 0.42 9.68 -15.76
CA VAL A 121 -0.41 10.89 -15.75
C VAL A 121 -0.34 11.47 -14.34
N HIS A 122 0.46 12.51 -14.18
CA HIS A 122 0.58 13.27 -12.94
C HIS A 122 -0.61 14.24 -12.81
N ASP A 123 -1.75 13.75 -12.34
CA ASP A 123 -3.01 14.50 -12.25
C ASP A 123 -3.93 13.84 -11.19
N GLN A 124 -4.97 14.55 -10.76
CA GLN A 124 -5.96 14.07 -9.81
C GLN A 124 -7.17 13.46 -10.52
N VAL A 125 -7.49 12.20 -10.25
CA VAL A 125 -8.78 11.62 -10.65
C VAL A 125 -9.91 12.30 -9.88
N VAL A 126 -10.86 12.86 -10.63
CA VAL A 126 -12.04 13.53 -10.06
C VAL A 126 -13.34 12.81 -10.35
N ASP A 127 -13.39 11.94 -11.34
CA ASP A 127 -14.64 11.25 -11.71
C ASP A 127 -14.33 9.96 -12.47
N VAL A 128 -15.24 9.00 -12.36
CA VAL A 128 -15.23 7.77 -13.16
C VAL A 128 -16.64 7.54 -13.66
N ASP A 129 -16.79 7.49 -14.97
CA ASP A 129 -18.03 7.08 -15.62
C ASP A 129 -17.93 5.58 -15.90
N PHE A 130 -18.60 4.78 -15.05
CA PHE A 130 -18.54 3.32 -15.14
C PHE A 130 -19.32 2.76 -16.34
N ASP A 131 -20.32 3.50 -16.84
CA ASP A 131 -21.11 3.11 -18.01
C ASP A 131 -20.32 3.34 -19.30
N ARG A 132 -19.67 4.50 -19.41
CA ARG A 132 -18.82 4.86 -20.56
C ARG A 132 -17.39 4.32 -20.45
N GLN A 133 -17.04 3.77 -19.30
CA GLN A 133 -15.71 3.31 -18.94
C GLN A 133 -14.62 4.36 -19.23
N CYS A 134 -14.78 5.56 -18.68
CA CYS A 134 -13.78 6.62 -18.76
C CYS A 134 -13.50 7.27 -17.41
N ILE A 135 -12.27 7.73 -17.24
CA ILE A 135 -11.77 8.40 -16.04
C ILE A 135 -11.51 9.85 -16.42
N ARG A 136 -12.00 10.78 -15.60
CA ARG A 136 -11.72 12.21 -15.76
C ARG A 136 -10.70 12.66 -14.74
N VAL A 137 -9.66 13.32 -15.23
CA VAL A 137 -8.64 13.96 -14.41
C VAL A 137 -8.87 15.46 -14.32
N LYS A 138 -8.27 16.12 -13.32
CA LYS A 138 -8.63 17.48 -12.92
C LYS A 138 -7.96 18.55 -13.77
N ASP A 139 -6.63 18.52 -13.83
CA ASP A 139 -5.84 19.66 -14.28
C ASP A 139 -5.78 19.72 -15.80
N SER A 140 -5.60 18.58 -16.46
CA SER A 140 -5.65 18.45 -17.92
C SER A 140 -7.07 18.35 -18.48
N ASN A 141 -8.06 18.04 -17.62
CA ASN A 141 -9.44 17.70 -18.00
C ASN A 141 -9.52 16.57 -19.07
N GLU A 142 -8.49 15.74 -19.17
CA GLU A 142 -8.46 14.60 -20.08
C GLU A 142 -9.50 13.55 -19.67
N LEU A 143 -10.15 12.94 -20.68
CA LEU A 143 -10.98 11.76 -20.51
C LEU A 143 -10.18 10.53 -20.95
N ILE A 144 -9.77 9.72 -19.98
CA ILE A 144 -8.93 8.54 -20.19
C ILE A 144 -9.85 7.30 -20.23
N PRO A 145 -10.06 6.69 -21.40
CA PRO A 145 -10.88 5.49 -21.51
C PRO A 145 -10.15 4.26 -20.95
N TYR A 146 -10.89 3.33 -20.38
CA TYR A 146 -10.36 2.08 -19.85
C TYR A 146 -11.22 0.89 -20.26
N ASP A 147 -10.60 -0.29 -20.40
CA ASP A 147 -11.33 -1.55 -20.49
C ASP A 147 -11.36 -2.24 -19.12
N VAL A 148 -10.28 -2.13 -18.35
CA VAL A 148 -10.19 -2.50 -16.94
C VAL A 148 -9.53 -1.37 -16.15
N CYS A 149 -10.06 -1.03 -14.98
CA CYS A 149 -9.40 -0.11 -14.06
C CYS A 149 -9.19 -0.74 -12.68
N SER A 150 -8.15 -0.28 -11.98
CA SER A 150 -7.84 -0.69 -10.61
C SER A 150 -7.58 0.53 -9.75
N ILE A 151 -7.96 0.47 -8.46
CA ILE A 151 -7.87 1.57 -7.51
C ILE A 151 -6.98 1.16 -6.33
N ASP A 152 -5.91 1.91 -6.07
CA ASP A 152 -4.96 1.72 -4.96
C ASP A 152 -4.50 3.08 -4.42
N ILE A 153 -5.46 3.81 -3.85
CA ILE A 153 -5.32 5.22 -3.41
C ILE A 153 -5.06 5.38 -1.91
N GLY A 154 -4.79 4.27 -1.21
CA GLY A 154 -4.58 4.28 0.24
C GLY A 154 -5.83 4.67 1.06
N SER A 155 -5.60 5.24 2.25
CA SER A 155 -6.64 5.67 3.19
C SER A 155 -6.52 7.16 3.54
N GLY A 156 -7.62 7.74 4.04
CA GLY A 156 -7.60 9.02 4.77
C GLY A 156 -7.40 8.80 6.28
N SER A 157 -7.47 9.87 7.08
CA SER A 157 -7.47 9.79 8.54
C SER A 157 -8.89 9.73 9.09
N ARG A 158 -9.18 8.77 9.96
CA ARG A 158 -10.51 8.63 10.58
C ARG A 158 -10.83 9.84 11.46
N GLY A 159 -12.03 10.40 11.35
CA GLY A 159 -12.46 11.51 12.22
C GLY A 159 -11.82 12.86 11.92
N LEU A 160 -10.84 12.95 11.00
CA LEU A 160 -10.13 14.20 10.73
C LEU A 160 -11.06 15.28 10.17
N TYR A 161 -12.06 14.89 9.37
CA TYR A 161 -13.01 15.83 8.77
C TYR A 161 -14.25 16.04 9.64
N GLU A 162 -14.51 15.12 10.57
CA GLU A 162 -15.70 15.08 11.40
C GLU A 162 -15.50 15.73 12.77
N THR A 163 -14.26 15.72 13.30
CA THR A 163 -13.93 16.34 14.59
C THR A 163 -13.62 17.84 14.40
N PRO A 164 -14.37 18.75 15.04
CA PRO A 164 -14.11 20.19 14.97
C PRO A 164 -12.66 20.54 15.35
N GLY A 165 -12.06 21.42 14.55
CA GLY A 165 -10.69 21.90 14.71
C GLY A 165 -9.57 20.89 14.43
N ALA A 166 -9.88 19.61 14.20
CA ALA A 166 -8.85 18.59 13.95
C ALA A 166 -8.01 18.89 12.70
N GLN A 167 -8.60 19.43 11.63
CA GLN A 167 -7.85 19.81 10.44
C GLN A 167 -6.95 21.03 10.65
N GLU A 168 -7.37 21.96 11.50
CA GLU A 168 -6.72 23.26 11.66
C GLU A 168 -5.58 23.20 12.68
N PHE A 169 -5.77 22.45 13.77
CA PHE A 169 -4.91 22.48 14.95
C PHE A 169 -4.12 21.19 15.19
N THR A 170 -4.11 20.26 14.23
CA THR A 170 -3.31 19.03 14.35
C THR A 170 -2.39 18.82 13.14
N ILE A 171 -1.41 17.95 13.33
CA ILE A 171 -0.56 17.40 12.29
C ILE A 171 -1.14 16.02 11.92
N PRO A 172 -1.88 15.90 10.80
CA PRO A 172 -2.46 14.63 10.42
C PRO A 172 -1.42 13.70 9.81
N THR A 173 -1.51 12.43 10.18
CA THR A 173 -0.67 11.34 9.64
C THR A 173 -0.91 11.05 8.16
N ARG A 174 -2.01 11.55 7.60
CA ARG A 174 -2.38 11.36 6.19
C ARG A 174 -2.76 12.71 5.53
N PRO A 175 -2.51 12.89 4.23
CA PRO A 175 -1.76 12.00 3.35
C PRO A 175 -0.30 11.83 3.83
N ILE A 176 0.20 10.60 3.76
CA ILE A 176 1.42 10.21 4.48
C ILE A 176 2.68 10.88 3.93
N HIS A 177 2.70 11.22 2.63
CA HIS A 177 3.83 11.87 1.98
C HIS A 177 4.11 13.27 2.53
N GLU A 178 3.13 13.91 3.18
CA GLU A 178 3.34 15.20 3.83
C GLU A 178 3.80 15.09 5.29
N LEU A 179 3.70 13.91 5.92
CA LEU A 179 3.88 13.78 7.37
C LEU A 179 5.28 14.20 7.84
N ILE A 180 6.32 13.73 7.15
CA ILE A 180 7.71 14.06 7.52
C ILE A 180 7.92 15.57 7.43
N ARG A 181 7.53 16.18 6.31
CA ARG A 181 7.61 17.64 6.11
C ARG A 181 6.84 18.40 7.18
N ARG A 182 5.62 17.98 7.54
CA ARG A 182 4.81 18.65 8.57
C ARG A 182 5.49 18.58 9.94
N ILE A 183 6.16 17.46 10.25
CA ILE A 183 6.94 17.31 11.48
C ILE A 183 8.20 18.19 11.45
N GLU A 184 8.88 18.32 10.31
CA GLU A 184 10.02 19.24 10.16
C GLU A 184 9.61 20.70 10.34
N VAL A 185 8.48 21.12 9.74
CA VAL A 185 7.92 22.47 9.96
C VAL A 185 7.54 22.69 11.43
N ALA A 186 7.02 21.68 12.10
CA ALA A 186 6.73 21.75 13.53
C ALA A 186 8.00 21.79 14.39
N GLU A 187 9.06 21.10 13.97
CA GLU A 187 10.38 21.14 14.60
C GLU A 187 10.98 22.56 14.57
N ASP A 188 10.82 23.28 13.45
CA ASP A 188 11.29 24.67 13.32
C ASP A 188 10.58 25.63 14.29
N GLY A 189 9.36 25.28 14.72
CA GLY A 189 8.56 26.04 15.68
C GLY A 189 8.83 25.70 17.15
N LEU A 190 9.76 24.77 17.45
CA LEU A 190 10.05 24.37 18.81
C LEU A 190 10.68 25.51 19.62
N GLU A 191 10.09 25.78 20.78
CA GLU A 191 10.61 26.78 21.71
C GLU A 191 11.56 26.17 22.74
N ALA A 192 12.58 26.92 23.14
CA ALA A 192 13.50 26.51 24.20
C ALA A 192 12.82 26.34 25.58
N SER A 193 11.60 26.86 25.76
CA SER A 193 10.77 26.67 26.96
C SER A 193 10.32 25.21 27.14
N GLY A 194 10.24 24.43 26.05
CA GLY A 194 9.81 23.04 26.03
C GLY A 194 8.64 22.80 25.09
N ALA A 195 8.20 21.55 24.98
CA ALA A 195 7.02 21.19 24.20
C ALA A 195 6.21 20.10 24.91
N HIS A 196 4.89 20.11 24.67
CA HIS A 196 3.98 19.04 25.05
C HIS A 196 3.31 18.51 23.78
N VAL A 197 3.67 17.28 23.42
CA VAL A 197 3.13 16.58 22.26
C VAL A 197 1.97 15.70 22.71
N VAL A 198 0.80 15.89 22.12
CA VAL A 198 -0.34 14.99 22.27
C VAL A 198 -0.52 14.17 20.99
N CYS A 199 -0.32 12.85 21.08
CA CYS A 199 -0.59 11.91 20.01
C CYS A 199 -1.98 11.32 20.18
N ILE A 200 -2.89 11.61 19.25
CA ILE A 200 -4.27 11.10 19.28
C ILE A 200 -4.35 9.81 18.46
N GLY A 201 -4.56 8.68 19.14
CA GLY A 201 -4.81 7.36 18.56
C GLY A 201 -3.81 6.30 19.05
N GLY A 202 -4.26 5.39 19.93
CA GLY A 202 -3.46 4.29 20.49
C GLY A 202 -3.20 3.09 19.56
N GLY A 203 -3.22 3.31 18.25
CA GLY A 203 -2.83 2.30 17.26
C GLY A 203 -1.33 2.33 16.97
N ALA A 204 -0.86 1.36 16.17
CA ALA A 204 0.56 1.23 15.79
C ALA A 204 1.21 2.56 15.37
N ALA A 205 0.55 3.34 14.50
CA ALA A 205 1.07 4.62 14.05
C ALA A 205 1.22 5.65 15.19
N GLY A 206 0.23 5.80 16.07
CA GLY A 206 0.34 6.76 17.18
C GLY A 206 1.37 6.33 18.22
N ILE A 207 1.49 5.02 18.45
CA ILE A 207 2.53 4.42 19.30
C ILE A 207 3.92 4.73 18.73
N GLU A 208 4.19 4.36 17.48
CA GLU A 208 5.49 4.62 16.83
C GLU A 208 5.80 6.12 16.78
N LEU A 209 4.83 6.96 16.40
CA LEU A 209 5.03 8.40 16.32
C LEU A 209 5.33 9.01 17.70
N SER A 210 4.65 8.58 18.77
CA SER A 210 4.95 9.07 20.12
C SER A 210 6.42 8.79 20.51
N MET A 211 6.92 7.61 20.17
CA MET A 211 8.31 7.21 20.45
C MET A 211 9.31 7.91 19.52
N SER A 212 9.03 7.96 18.21
CA SER A 212 9.90 8.63 17.22
C SER A 212 10.04 10.13 17.51
N MET A 213 8.95 10.80 17.90
CA MET A 213 8.97 12.22 18.27
C MET A 213 9.74 12.44 19.58
N THR A 214 9.59 11.53 20.55
CA THR A 214 10.39 11.55 21.78
C THR A 214 11.88 11.54 21.46
N SER A 215 12.32 10.62 20.61
CA SER A 215 13.73 10.53 20.20
C SER A 215 14.21 11.72 19.38
N ARG A 216 13.34 12.26 18.51
CA ARG A 216 13.69 13.37 17.62
C ARG A 216 13.82 14.71 18.37
N TRP A 217 12.83 15.06 19.20
CA TRP A 217 12.68 16.41 19.76
C TRP A 217 13.23 16.57 21.17
N LYS A 218 13.25 15.50 21.99
CA LYS A 218 13.73 15.59 23.38
C LYS A 218 15.19 16.07 23.48
N PRO A 219 16.12 15.63 22.61
CA PRO A 219 17.48 16.17 22.61
C PRO A 219 17.55 17.65 22.23
N LEU A 220 16.74 18.09 21.26
CA LEU A 220 16.69 19.48 20.79
C LEU A 220 16.19 20.44 21.88
N LEU A 221 15.29 19.96 22.75
CA LEU A 221 14.68 20.73 23.83
C LEU A 221 15.46 20.66 25.15
N GLY A 222 16.62 20.00 25.19
CA GLY A 222 17.39 19.77 26.41
C GLY A 222 16.64 18.92 27.44
N GLY A 223 15.81 17.98 26.97
CA GLY A 223 15.01 17.09 27.82
C GLY A 223 13.59 17.57 28.16
N ARG A 224 13.25 18.83 27.83
CA ARG A 224 11.94 19.46 28.13
C ARG A 224 10.87 19.09 27.10
N LEU A 225 10.58 17.80 27.00
CA LEU A 225 9.53 17.27 26.15
C LEU A 225 8.65 16.31 26.94
N ASP A 226 7.38 16.66 27.03
CA ASP A 226 6.32 15.78 27.52
C ASP A 226 5.56 15.20 26.34
N VAL A 227 5.20 13.91 26.41
CA VAL A 227 4.46 13.22 25.36
C VAL A 227 3.30 12.48 25.99
N THR A 228 2.08 12.76 25.52
CA THR A 228 0.86 12.06 25.93
C THR A 228 0.28 11.30 24.73
N LEU A 229 0.03 10.01 24.90
CA LEU A 229 -0.65 9.16 23.92
C LEU A 229 -2.10 8.94 24.37
N LEU A 230 -3.05 9.44 23.59
CA LEU A 230 -4.48 9.26 23.85
C LEU A 230 -5.00 8.06 23.06
N ASP A 231 -5.65 7.15 23.76
CA ASP A 231 -6.37 6.03 23.17
C ASP A 231 -7.86 6.09 23.51
N ALA A 232 -8.69 5.89 22.50
CA ALA A 232 -10.14 5.84 22.67
C ALA A 232 -10.59 4.51 23.29
N GLY A 233 -9.76 3.46 23.23
CA GLY A 233 -10.01 2.17 23.84
C GLY A 233 -9.58 2.13 25.30
N SER A 234 -9.91 1.01 25.96
CA SER A 234 -9.53 0.76 27.35
C SER A 234 -8.11 0.20 27.49
N ARG A 235 -7.40 -0.07 26.38
CA ARG A 235 -6.04 -0.61 26.33
C ARG A 235 -5.45 -0.47 24.92
N LEU A 236 -4.12 -0.30 24.84
CA LEU A 236 -3.38 -0.35 23.58
C LEU A 236 -3.36 -1.76 22.99
N LEU A 237 -3.31 -1.87 21.66
CA LEU A 237 -3.20 -3.13 20.91
C LEU A 237 -4.12 -4.24 21.46
N PRO A 238 -5.46 -4.04 21.41
CA PRO A 238 -6.41 -4.92 22.10
C PRO A 238 -6.46 -6.35 21.56
N ASP A 239 -6.02 -6.56 20.32
CA ASP A 239 -5.96 -7.86 19.63
C ASP A 239 -4.66 -8.64 19.89
N GLU A 240 -3.66 -8.03 20.55
CA GLU A 240 -2.39 -8.69 20.88
C GLU A 240 -2.45 -9.47 22.21
N SER A 241 -1.45 -10.29 22.49
CA SER A 241 -1.37 -11.03 23.76
C SER A 241 -1.10 -10.12 24.97
N PRO A 242 -1.43 -10.54 26.20
CA PRO A 242 -1.03 -9.82 27.42
C PRO A 242 0.47 -9.55 27.50
N GLU A 243 1.29 -10.51 27.07
CA GLU A 243 2.75 -10.41 27.07
C GLU A 243 3.25 -9.35 26.09
N CYS A 244 2.68 -9.32 24.87
CA CYS A 244 2.97 -8.28 23.89
C CYS A 244 2.62 -6.87 24.41
N ARG A 245 1.46 -6.74 25.07
CA ARG A 245 1.04 -5.46 25.66
C ARG A 245 1.92 -5.05 26.84
N ALA A 246 2.32 -5.99 27.68
CA ALA A 246 3.22 -5.70 28.80
C ALA A 246 4.60 -5.23 28.30
N ALA A 247 5.14 -5.88 27.26
CA ALA A 247 6.39 -5.45 26.64
C ALA A 247 6.27 -4.03 26.05
N LEU A 248 5.16 -3.71 25.37
CA LEU A 248 4.90 -2.35 24.90
C LEU A 248 4.83 -1.35 26.06
N GLN A 249 4.08 -1.66 27.12
CA GLN A 249 3.91 -0.76 28.26
C GLN A 249 5.27 -0.44 28.91
N ASN A 250 6.11 -1.45 29.14
CA ASN A 250 7.46 -1.24 29.68
C ASN A 250 8.29 -0.26 28.81
N ILE A 251 8.20 -0.38 27.49
CA ILE A 251 8.92 0.51 26.55
C ILE A 251 8.37 1.95 26.61
N LEU A 252 7.06 2.12 26.75
CA LEU A 252 6.42 3.44 26.89
C LEU A 252 6.77 4.09 28.24
N ASP A 253 6.78 3.31 29.32
CA ASP A 253 7.14 3.74 30.68
C ASP A 253 8.62 4.18 30.73
N ASP A 254 9.53 3.38 30.16
CA ASP A 254 10.96 3.71 30.05
C ASP A 254 11.18 5.03 29.30
N ARG A 255 10.31 5.33 28.31
CA ARG A 255 10.34 6.58 27.54
C ARG A 255 9.64 7.75 28.21
N LYS A 256 8.93 7.50 29.32
CA LYS A 256 8.09 8.47 30.02
C LYS A 256 6.99 9.04 29.12
N ILE A 257 6.35 8.19 28.33
CA ILE A 257 5.18 8.55 27.53
C ILE A 257 3.93 8.32 28.39
N ASP A 258 3.16 9.37 28.64
CA ASP A 258 1.91 9.30 29.40
C ASP A 258 0.79 8.72 28.54
N VAL A 259 0.34 7.50 28.85
CA VAL A 259 -0.73 6.83 28.10
C VAL A 259 -2.05 7.05 28.82
N LYS A 260 -3.01 7.68 28.13
CA LYS A 260 -4.38 7.85 28.64
C LYS A 260 -5.37 7.03 27.82
N HIS A 261 -6.15 6.21 28.51
CA HIS A 261 -7.19 5.35 27.94
C HIS A 261 -8.59 5.95 28.08
N ASN A 262 -9.52 5.42 27.28
CA ASN A 262 -10.92 5.86 27.24
C ASN A 262 -11.05 7.36 26.92
N CYS A 263 -10.08 7.92 26.19
CA CYS A 263 -10.05 9.32 25.79
C CYS A 263 -10.70 9.47 24.41
N HIS A 264 -12.01 9.76 24.41
CA HIS A 264 -12.71 10.11 23.18
C HIS A 264 -12.60 11.61 22.93
N VAL A 265 -11.90 11.99 21.86
CA VAL A 265 -11.76 13.39 21.45
C VAL A 265 -13.06 13.91 20.86
N GLN A 266 -13.56 15.02 21.40
CA GLN A 266 -14.76 15.71 20.92
C GLN A 266 -14.41 16.89 20.00
N GLU A 267 -13.39 17.67 20.36
CA GLU A 267 -12.99 18.88 19.63
C GLU A 267 -11.50 19.14 19.86
N ILE A 268 -10.84 19.77 18.88
CA ILE A 268 -9.50 20.34 19.04
C ILE A 268 -9.62 21.85 18.95
N THR A 269 -9.07 22.56 19.92
CA THR A 269 -8.89 24.01 19.87
C THR A 269 -7.42 24.32 19.60
N ARG A 270 -7.07 25.61 19.47
CA ARG A 270 -5.67 26.03 19.23
C ARG A 270 -4.66 25.47 20.24
N GLU A 271 -5.07 25.31 21.50
CA GLU A 271 -4.16 25.00 22.61
C GLU A 271 -4.58 23.74 23.39
N ASN A 272 -5.77 23.19 23.13
CA ASN A 272 -6.33 22.09 23.93
C ASN A 272 -7.03 21.04 23.09
N VAL A 273 -6.84 19.77 23.46
CA VAL A 273 -7.70 18.66 23.10
C VAL A 273 -8.86 18.59 24.10
N VAL A 274 -10.10 18.68 23.62
CA VAL A 274 -11.31 18.57 24.44
C VAL A 274 -11.85 17.15 24.32
N LEU A 275 -11.93 16.43 25.44
CA LEU A 275 -12.52 15.09 25.51
C LEU A 275 -14.03 15.15 25.66
N SER A 276 -14.73 14.08 25.29
CA SER A 276 -16.19 13.96 25.45
C SER A 276 -16.66 13.98 26.90
N THR A 277 -15.74 13.78 27.84
CA THR A 277 -15.98 13.90 29.30
C THR A 277 -16.00 15.36 29.76
N GLY A 278 -15.57 16.31 28.92
CA GLY A 278 -15.31 17.70 29.27
C GLY A 278 -13.89 17.97 29.79
N GLU A 279 -13.05 16.95 29.99
CA GLU A 279 -11.63 17.14 30.31
C GLU A 279 -10.90 17.81 29.14
N THR A 280 -10.05 18.78 29.45
CA THR A 280 -9.19 19.47 28.48
C THR A 280 -7.73 19.09 28.71
N ILE A 281 -7.04 18.71 27.65
CA ILE A 281 -5.60 18.38 27.69
C ILE A 281 -4.85 19.43 26.88
N PRO A 282 -4.01 20.26 27.52
CA PRO A 282 -3.22 21.25 26.81
C PRO A 282 -2.20 20.57 25.89
N PHE A 283 -1.77 21.26 24.84
CA PHE A 283 -0.68 20.80 23.99
C PHE A 283 0.03 21.99 23.34
N THR A 284 1.29 21.80 22.95
CA THR A 284 1.94 22.70 21.99
C THR A 284 1.94 22.10 20.58
N HIS A 285 1.94 20.77 20.47
CA HIS A 285 1.82 20.06 19.20
C HIS A 285 0.85 18.89 19.34
N CYS A 286 -0.04 18.72 18.36
CA CYS A 286 -1.03 17.65 18.37
C CYS A 286 -0.91 16.79 17.11
N ILE A 287 -0.66 15.48 17.25
CA ILE A 287 -0.56 14.53 16.14
C ILE A 287 -1.88 13.76 15.99
N TRP A 288 -2.45 13.74 14.80
CA TRP A 288 -3.70 13.02 14.52
C TRP A 288 -3.42 11.66 13.85
N ALA A 289 -3.42 10.60 14.67
CA ALA A 289 -3.07 9.21 14.33
C ALA A 289 -4.22 8.21 14.62
N THR A 290 -5.47 8.64 14.50
CA THR A 290 -6.70 7.90 14.87
C THR A 290 -7.06 6.70 13.98
N GLY A 291 -6.14 6.23 13.14
CA GLY A 291 -6.32 5.09 12.22
C GLY A 291 -6.92 5.46 10.87
N ALA A 292 -7.08 4.45 10.01
CA ALA A 292 -7.50 4.61 8.62
C ALA A 292 -8.99 4.98 8.50
N GLY A 293 -9.26 6.07 7.77
CA GLY A 293 -10.56 6.45 7.23
C GLY A 293 -10.64 6.16 5.72
N SER A 294 -11.85 6.16 5.16
CA SER A 294 -12.05 6.08 3.70
C SER A 294 -11.39 7.26 2.99
N HIS A 295 -10.75 7.01 1.84
CA HIS A 295 -10.27 8.10 0.99
C HIS A 295 -11.47 8.88 0.39
N PRO A 296 -11.44 10.23 0.31
CA PRO A 296 -12.56 11.03 -0.21
C PRO A 296 -13.01 10.62 -1.62
N LEU A 297 -12.06 10.28 -2.51
CA LEU A 297 -12.36 9.76 -3.84
C LEU A 297 -13.25 8.51 -3.79
N ALA A 298 -13.03 7.58 -2.86
CA ALA A 298 -13.85 6.36 -2.78
C ALA A 298 -15.33 6.68 -2.52
N ARG A 299 -15.62 7.66 -1.68
CA ARG A 299 -17.00 8.13 -1.44
C ARG A 299 -17.60 8.75 -2.69
N LYS A 300 -16.85 9.60 -3.37
CA LYS A 300 -17.27 10.22 -4.64
C LYS A 300 -17.58 9.17 -5.70
N LEU A 301 -16.78 8.10 -5.81
CA LEU A 301 -17.06 6.99 -6.71
C LEU A 301 -18.29 6.18 -6.26
N GLY A 302 -18.55 6.12 -4.95
CA GLY A 302 -19.79 5.59 -4.40
C GLY A 302 -21.03 6.32 -4.90
N ASP A 303 -20.98 7.65 -4.94
CA ASP A 303 -22.05 8.49 -5.50
C ASP A 303 -22.26 8.26 -7.01
N ARG A 304 -21.27 7.68 -7.69
CA ARG A 304 -21.30 7.28 -9.10
C ARG A 304 -21.69 5.81 -9.30
N GLY A 305 -22.11 5.11 -8.24
CA GLY A 305 -22.61 3.73 -8.30
C GLY A 305 -21.62 2.65 -7.89
N LEU A 306 -20.36 2.99 -7.57
CA LEU A 306 -19.41 2.00 -7.06
C LEU A 306 -19.84 1.51 -5.68
N ALA A 307 -19.92 0.20 -5.47
CA ALA A 307 -20.28 -0.33 -4.15
C ALA A 307 -19.22 0.04 -3.10
N ILE A 308 -19.64 0.85 -2.12
CA ILE A 308 -18.88 1.16 -0.91
C ILE A 308 -19.64 0.68 0.33
N ASN A 309 -18.93 0.37 1.40
CA ASN A 309 -19.56 0.06 2.69
C ASN A 309 -19.91 1.35 3.47
N PRO A 310 -20.65 1.28 4.58
CA PRO A 310 -21.07 2.49 5.33
C PRO A 310 -19.90 3.36 5.82
N ARG A 311 -18.71 2.77 5.98
CA ARG A 311 -17.49 3.47 6.37
C ARG A 311 -16.73 4.07 5.18
N GLY A 312 -17.23 3.93 3.95
CA GLY A 312 -16.73 4.56 2.74
C GLY A 312 -15.64 3.78 1.99
N TRP A 313 -15.36 2.53 2.36
CA TRP A 313 -14.38 1.70 1.64
C TRP A 313 -15.01 0.96 0.47
N ILE A 314 -14.25 0.80 -0.61
CA ILE A 314 -14.69 0.11 -1.84
C ILE A 314 -14.88 -1.38 -1.53
N ARG A 315 -16.07 -1.91 -1.77
CA ARG A 315 -16.41 -3.32 -1.51
C ARG A 315 -15.87 -4.20 -2.63
N VAL A 316 -15.01 -5.16 -2.27
CA VAL A 316 -14.42 -6.11 -3.21
C VAL A 316 -14.67 -7.56 -2.79
N ASN A 317 -14.71 -8.48 -3.75
CA ASN A 317 -14.74 -9.91 -3.49
C ASN A 317 -13.32 -10.46 -3.23
N ARG A 318 -13.20 -11.78 -3.02
CA ARG A 318 -11.88 -12.45 -2.83
C ARG A 318 -10.92 -12.28 -4.01
N ASN A 319 -11.41 -11.91 -5.19
CA ASN A 319 -10.56 -11.67 -6.36
C ASN A 319 -10.04 -10.23 -6.45
N LEU A 320 -10.25 -9.41 -5.41
CA LEU A 320 -9.97 -7.96 -5.39
C LEU A 320 -10.82 -7.17 -6.40
N GLN A 321 -11.87 -7.80 -6.95
CA GLN A 321 -12.77 -7.21 -7.93
C GLN A 321 -13.93 -6.53 -7.22
N SER A 322 -14.35 -5.35 -7.70
CA SER A 322 -15.54 -4.67 -7.21
C SER A 322 -16.76 -5.58 -7.33
N ILE A 323 -17.57 -5.63 -6.28
CA ILE A 323 -18.82 -6.39 -6.29
C ILE A 323 -19.92 -5.75 -7.16
N SER A 324 -19.73 -4.49 -7.57
CA SER A 324 -20.68 -3.75 -8.41
C SER A 324 -20.28 -3.68 -9.88
N HIS A 325 -18.98 -3.74 -10.18
CA HIS A 325 -18.46 -3.50 -11.52
C HIS A 325 -17.38 -4.53 -11.87
N PRO A 326 -17.62 -5.45 -12.82
CA PRO A 326 -16.68 -6.54 -13.11
C PRO A 326 -15.37 -6.10 -13.79
N ASN A 327 -15.30 -4.85 -14.25
CA ASN A 327 -14.11 -4.26 -14.87
C ASN A 327 -13.32 -3.35 -13.92
N VAL A 328 -13.72 -3.30 -12.64
CA VAL A 328 -13.11 -2.44 -11.62
C VAL A 328 -12.53 -3.33 -10.54
N PHE A 329 -11.27 -3.10 -10.20
CA PHE A 329 -10.56 -3.73 -9.08
C PHE A 329 -10.19 -2.69 -8.04
N ALA A 330 -9.98 -3.11 -6.80
CA ALA A 330 -9.40 -2.25 -5.78
C ALA A 330 -8.54 -3.06 -4.82
N ALA A 331 -7.42 -2.49 -4.42
CA ALA A 331 -6.46 -3.10 -3.49
C ALA A 331 -5.98 -2.07 -2.44
N GLY A 332 -5.27 -2.58 -1.45
CA GLY A 332 -4.77 -1.78 -0.33
C GLY A 332 -5.88 -1.19 0.54
N ASP A 333 -5.51 -0.15 1.31
CA ASP A 333 -6.36 0.41 2.37
C ASP A 333 -7.70 1.00 1.87
N CYS A 334 -7.81 1.34 0.59
CA CYS A 334 -9.03 1.91 0.01
C CYS A 334 -10.17 0.88 -0.11
N SER A 335 -9.84 -0.42 -0.06
CA SER A 335 -10.75 -1.54 -0.32
C SER A 335 -11.15 -2.27 0.97
N ALA A 336 -12.37 -2.78 1.04
CA ALA A 336 -12.85 -3.68 2.07
C ALA A 336 -13.27 -5.00 1.41
N MET A 337 -12.48 -6.05 1.63
CA MET A 337 -12.78 -7.37 1.10
C MET A 337 -13.92 -8.02 1.88
N GLU A 338 -14.94 -8.48 1.16
CA GLU A 338 -16.09 -9.14 1.72
C GLU A 338 -15.95 -10.65 1.60
N VAL A 339 -15.76 -11.29 2.75
CA VAL A 339 -15.69 -12.74 2.85
C VAL A 339 -16.75 -13.20 3.82
N PRO A 340 -17.76 -13.98 3.38
CA PRO A 340 -18.76 -14.53 4.29
C PRO A 340 -18.09 -15.27 5.45
N GLY A 341 -18.50 -14.95 6.68
CA GLY A 341 -17.99 -15.56 7.90
C GLY A 341 -16.59 -15.13 8.34
N ARG A 342 -15.93 -14.19 7.64
CA ARG A 342 -14.62 -13.65 8.04
C ARG A 342 -14.66 -12.12 8.13
N LYS A 343 -13.91 -11.57 9.08
CA LYS A 343 -13.67 -10.13 9.14
C LYS A 343 -12.79 -9.72 7.95
N ALA A 344 -13.04 -8.52 7.41
CA ALA A 344 -12.14 -7.94 6.43
C ALA A 344 -10.74 -7.77 7.05
N PRO A 345 -9.65 -7.93 6.27
CA PRO A 345 -8.30 -7.67 6.75
C PRO A 345 -8.18 -6.26 7.33
N PRO A 346 -7.35 -6.07 8.37
CA PRO A 346 -7.07 -4.74 8.89
C PRO A 346 -6.36 -3.89 7.83
N LYS A 347 -6.44 -2.57 8.01
CA LYS A 347 -5.82 -1.58 7.12
C LYS A 347 -4.32 -1.47 7.46
N ALA A 348 -3.50 -2.27 6.78
CA ALA A 348 -2.06 -2.32 7.00
C ALA A 348 -1.32 -2.65 5.70
N GLY A 349 -0.11 -2.07 5.54
CA GLY A 349 0.70 -2.18 4.33
C GLY A 349 0.99 -3.62 3.89
N VAL A 350 1.18 -4.54 4.83
CA VAL A 350 1.44 -5.97 4.54
C VAL A 350 0.34 -6.62 3.69
N TYR A 351 -0.93 -6.25 3.87
CA TYR A 351 -2.03 -6.78 3.07
C TYR A 351 -2.05 -6.17 1.67
N ALA A 352 -1.71 -4.88 1.55
CA ALA A 352 -1.57 -4.22 0.25
C ALA A 352 -0.43 -4.85 -0.57
N VAL A 353 0.73 -5.07 0.06
CA VAL A 353 1.88 -5.74 -0.56
C VAL A 353 1.50 -7.14 -1.04
N ARG A 354 0.86 -7.95 -0.19
CA ARG A 354 0.47 -9.33 -0.53
C ARG A 354 -0.69 -9.41 -1.54
N ALA A 355 -1.48 -8.35 -1.70
CA ALA A 355 -2.52 -8.28 -2.72
C ALA A 355 -1.95 -8.08 -4.14
N GLY A 356 -0.75 -7.52 -4.27
CA GLY A 356 -0.10 -7.20 -5.55
C GLY A 356 -0.05 -8.38 -6.54
N PRO A 357 0.53 -9.54 -6.18
CA PRO A 357 0.61 -10.71 -7.07
C PRO A 357 -0.75 -11.22 -7.53
N VAL A 358 -1.75 -11.24 -6.64
CA VAL A 358 -3.11 -11.66 -6.99
C VAL A 358 -3.79 -10.64 -7.91
N LEU A 359 -3.57 -9.35 -7.67
CA LEU A 359 -4.09 -8.29 -8.52
C LEU A 359 -3.52 -8.37 -9.94
N ILE A 360 -2.20 -8.55 -10.09
CA ILE A 360 -1.53 -8.73 -11.39
C ILE A 360 -2.18 -9.86 -12.19
N GLU A 361 -2.37 -11.02 -11.55
CA GLU A 361 -2.95 -12.19 -12.19
C GLU A 361 -4.41 -11.96 -12.58
N ASN A 362 -5.21 -11.33 -11.71
CA ASN A 362 -6.62 -11.10 -11.95
C ASN A 362 -6.89 -10.04 -13.03
N LEU A 363 -6.09 -8.96 -13.08
CA LEU A 363 -6.14 -7.98 -14.17
C LEU A 363 -5.85 -8.67 -15.51
N THR A 364 -4.79 -9.48 -15.56
CA THR A 364 -4.40 -10.24 -16.75
C THR A 364 -5.49 -11.23 -17.19
N ARG A 365 -6.07 -11.99 -16.26
CA ARG A 365 -7.15 -12.95 -16.55
C ARG A 365 -8.41 -12.24 -17.06
N ARG A 366 -8.79 -11.11 -16.46
CA ARG A 366 -9.96 -10.32 -16.89
C ARG A 366 -9.80 -9.84 -18.32
N LEU A 367 -8.62 -9.31 -18.66
CA LEU A 367 -8.32 -8.83 -20.01
C LEU A 367 -8.36 -9.96 -21.04
N LYS A 368 -7.82 -11.15 -20.70
CA LYS A 368 -7.92 -12.34 -21.57
C LYS A 368 -9.38 -12.73 -21.85
N VAL A 369 -10.25 -12.69 -20.83
CA VAL A 369 -11.69 -12.95 -20.99
C VAL A 369 -12.32 -11.93 -21.95
N MET A 370 -12.05 -10.64 -21.75
CA MET A 370 -12.59 -9.55 -22.58
C MET A 370 -12.13 -9.66 -24.04
N GLN A 371 -10.86 -9.96 -24.27
CA GLN A 371 -10.32 -10.16 -25.62
C GLN A 371 -11.02 -11.33 -26.34
N GLN A 372 -11.23 -12.44 -25.64
CA GLN A 372 -11.93 -13.58 -26.22
C GLN A 372 -13.41 -13.29 -26.49
N ALA A 373 -14.08 -12.52 -25.63
CA ALA A 373 -15.45 -12.06 -25.81
C ALA A 373 -15.60 -11.18 -27.05
N SER A 374 -14.70 -10.20 -27.21
CA SER A 374 -14.63 -9.34 -28.38
C SER A 374 -14.42 -10.14 -29.68
N ARG A 375 -13.40 -11.02 -29.72
CA ARG A 375 -13.12 -11.87 -30.90
C ARG A 375 -14.29 -12.76 -31.30
N ARG A 376 -15.05 -13.27 -30.33
CA ARG A 376 -16.19 -14.15 -30.56
C ARG A 376 -17.52 -13.40 -30.73
N HIS A 377 -17.52 -12.06 -30.70
CA HIS A 377 -18.72 -11.22 -30.77
C HIS A 377 -19.83 -11.68 -29.80
N THR A 378 -19.45 -12.03 -28.57
CA THR A 378 -20.36 -12.51 -27.53
C THR A 378 -20.06 -11.84 -26.20
N THR A 379 -21.09 -11.64 -25.39
CA THR A 379 -20.97 -11.16 -24.01
C THR A 379 -20.54 -12.26 -23.05
N PHE A 380 -20.64 -13.53 -23.44
CA PHE A 380 -20.32 -14.69 -22.61
C PHE A 380 -19.17 -15.49 -23.21
N VAL A 381 -18.05 -15.50 -22.49
CA VAL A 381 -16.93 -16.39 -22.75
C VAL A 381 -16.44 -17.01 -21.47
N ARG A 382 -16.27 -18.34 -21.49
CA ARG A 382 -15.60 -19.08 -20.44
C ARG A 382 -14.09 -18.84 -20.54
N GLY A 383 -13.59 -17.82 -19.85
CA GLY A 383 -12.16 -17.59 -19.68
C GLY A 383 -11.61 -18.18 -18.37
N PRO A 384 -10.32 -17.96 -18.07
CA PRO A 384 -9.72 -18.43 -16.82
C PRO A 384 -10.44 -17.81 -15.61
N LYS A 385 -10.75 -18.63 -14.61
CA LYS A 385 -11.34 -18.17 -13.34
C LYS A 385 -10.37 -17.21 -12.66
N LEU A 386 -10.86 -16.13 -12.03
CA LEU A 386 -10.01 -15.29 -11.18
C LEU A 386 -9.45 -16.09 -9.99
N VAL A 387 -8.28 -15.68 -9.50
CA VAL A 387 -7.58 -16.24 -8.35
C VAL A 387 -8.08 -15.56 -7.07
N ASP A 388 -8.30 -16.34 -6.03
CA ASP A 388 -8.71 -15.84 -4.73
C ASP A 388 -7.48 -15.31 -3.96
N TYR A 389 -7.62 -14.14 -3.36
CA TYR A 389 -6.72 -13.61 -2.35
C TYR A 389 -7.16 -14.14 -0.99
N GLU A 390 -6.29 -14.89 -0.33
CA GLU A 390 -6.49 -15.40 1.03
C GLU A 390 -5.52 -14.66 1.97
N PRO A 391 -6.00 -13.62 2.68
CA PRO A 391 -5.18 -12.88 3.63
C PRO A 391 -4.75 -13.76 4.80
N GLN A 392 -3.54 -13.53 5.30
CA GLN A 392 -3.06 -14.17 6.51
C GLN A 392 -3.83 -13.69 7.76
N ASP A 393 -4.08 -14.62 8.68
CA ASP A 393 -4.73 -14.33 9.96
C ASP A 393 -3.81 -13.56 10.93
N ASP A 394 -2.50 -13.83 10.89
CA ASP A 394 -1.47 -13.13 11.67
C ASP A 394 -0.25 -12.82 10.80
N PHE A 395 0.48 -11.77 11.14
CA PHE A 395 1.71 -11.33 10.48
C PHE A 395 2.70 -10.73 11.49
N LEU A 396 3.98 -10.72 11.14
CA LEU A 396 5.00 -10.05 11.95
C LEU A 396 4.77 -8.54 11.92
N LYS A 397 4.45 -7.96 13.07
CA LYS A 397 4.37 -6.50 13.25
C LYS A 397 5.69 -6.02 13.83
N LEU A 398 6.23 -4.92 13.32
CA LEU A 398 7.50 -4.34 13.76
C LEU A 398 7.32 -2.84 13.93
N LEU A 399 7.38 -2.37 15.17
CA LEU A 399 7.21 -0.98 15.57
C LEU A 399 8.57 -0.37 15.90
N VAL A 400 8.91 0.76 15.28
CA VAL A 400 10.13 1.52 15.60
C VAL A 400 9.98 2.13 16.99
N CYS A 401 10.98 1.92 17.86
CA CYS A 401 11.04 2.56 19.17
C CYS A 401 11.73 3.95 19.12
N GLY A 402 12.39 4.27 18.01
CA GLY A 402 13.02 5.57 17.76
C GLY A 402 14.42 5.74 18.36
N ASP A 403 14.98 4.73 19.01
CA ASP A 403 16.33 4.74 19.62
C ASP A 403 17.27 3.70 18.99
N GLY A 404 17.00 3.32 17.74
CA GLY A 404 17.69 2.22 17.05
C GLY A 404 17.23 0.83 17.46
N ARG A 405 16.21 0.69 18.31
CA ARG A 405 15.53 -0.58 18.60
C ARG A 405 14.12 -0.61 17.98
N ALA A 406 13.58 -1.82 17.85
CA ALA A 406 12.20 -2.04 17.46
C ALA A 406 11.53 -3.06 18.39
N LEU A 407 10.21 -2.96 18.49
CA LEU A 407 9.32 -3.91 19.15
C LEU A 407 8.57 -4.70 18.09
N GLY A 408 8.73 -6.01 18.10
CA GLY A 408 8.08 -6.95 17.21
C GLY A 408 7.00 -7.77 17.91
N PHE A 409 5.96 -8.17 17.17
CA PHE A 409 4.93 -9.10 17.62
C PHE A 409 4.73 -10.20 16.60
N ARG A 410 4.83 -11.47 17.04
CA ARG A 410 4.51 -12.63 16.20
C ARG A 410 4.15 -13.82 17.08
N PHE A 411 3.11 -14.57 16.71
CA PHE A 411 2.64 -15.75 17.46
C PHE A 411 2.30 -15.46 18.93
N GLY A 412 1.87 -14.23 19.25
CA GLY A 412 1.59 -13.80 20.62
C GLY A 412 2.83 -13.56 21.48
N VAL A 413 4.01 -13.50 20.88
CA VAL A 413 5.29 -13.26 21.55
C VAL A 413 5.85 -11.87 21.20
N PRO A 414 6.29 -11.09 22.20
CA PRO A 414 7.05 -9.87 21.96
C PRO A 414 8.51 -10.19 21.63
N LEU A 415 9.05 -9.47 20.64
CA LEU A 415 10.45 -9.46 20.28
C LEU A 415 10.95 -8.02 20.49
N HIS A 416 12.08 -7.80 21.15
CA HIS A 416 12.57 -6.43 21.37
C HIS A 416 14.09 -6.38 21.33
N GLY A 417 14.65 -5.40 20.62
CA GLY A 417 16.09 -5.17 20.59
C GLY A 417 16.56 -4.51 19.29
N LYS A 418 17.88 -4.31 19.17
CA LYS A 418 18.50 -3.82 17.93
C LYS A 418 18.38 -4.83 16.79
N TRP A 419 18.52 -6.13 17.10
CA TRP A 419 18.32 -7.17 16.10
C TRP A 419 16.92 -7.14 15.47
N VAL A 420 15.89 -6.77 16.24
CA VAL A 420 14.52 -6.59 15.72
C VAL A 420 14.45 -5.38 14.78
N MET A 421 15.20 -4.31 15.07
CA MET A 421 15.32 -3.16 14.18
C MET A 421 16.09 -3.51 12.90
N HIS A 422 17.17 -4.30 12.99
CA HIS A 422 17.88 -4.80 11.81
C HIS A 422 16.99 -5.71 10.95
N LEU A 423 16.18 -6.57 11.57
CA LEU A 423 15.18 -7.38 10.86
C LEU A 423 14.14 -6.50 10.16
N LYS A 424 13.63 -5.47 10.85
CA LYS A 424 12.70 -4.51 10.25
C LYS A 424 13.32 -3.81 9.05
N ASP A 425 14.53 -3.30 9.23
CA ASP A 425 15.28 -2.62 8.17
C ASP A 425 15.50 -3.53 6.96
N HIS A 426 15.95 -4.77 7.20
CA HIS A 426 16.12 -5.77 6.16
C HIS A 426 14.82 -6.00 5.37
N ILE A 427 13.69 -6.24 6.05
CA ILE A 427 12.38 -6.46 5.40
C ILE A 427 11.94 -5.22 4.59
N ASP A 428 12.07 -4.04 5.17
CA ASP A 428 11.65 -2.79 4.54
C ASP A 428 12.53 -2.46 3.31
N GLN A 429 13.86 -2.57 3.44
CA GLN A 429 14.80 -2.35 2.34
C GLN A 429 14.63 -3.38 1.23
N MET A 430 14.41 -4.66 1.56
CA MET A 430 14.12 -5.68 0.56
C MET A 430 12.92 -5.31 -0.31
N PHE A 431 11.82 -4.85 0.31
CA PHE A 431 10.65 -4.39 -0.44
C PHE A 431 10.97 -3.16 -1.29
N MET A 432 11.64 -2.15 -0.72
CA MET A 432 11.99 -0.92 -1.45
C MET A 432 12.94 -1.17 -2.62
N ASN A 433 13.89 -2.08 -2.46
CA ASN A 433 14.86 -2.46 -3.49
C ASN A 433 14.21 -3.11 -4.72
N LEU A 434 12.97 -3.61 -4.62
CA LEU A 434 12.21 -4.05 -5.78
C LEU A 434 11.89 -2.90 -6.76
N PHE A 435 11.88 -1.64 -6.29
CA PHE A 435 11.38 -0.49 -7.05
C PHE A 435 12.38 0.65 -7.20
N ARG A 436 13.51 0.64 -6.48
CA ARG A 436 14.61 1.58 -6.66
C ARG A 436 15.17 1.47 -8.09
N ALA A 437 15.34 2.61 -8.76
CA ALA A 437 15.73 2.65 -10.17
C ALA A 437 17.08 1.95 -10.44
N GLU A 438 18.03 2.10 -9.53
CA GLU A 438 19.35 1.46 -9.55
C GLU A 438 19.33 -0.07 -9.38
N HIS A 439 18.21 -0.64 -8.93
CA HIS A 439 18.02 -2.08 -8.75
C HIS A 439 17.04 -2.68 -9.77
N LEU A 440 16.48 -1.86 -10.67
CA LEU A 440 15.61 -2.38 -11.72
C LEU A 440 16.45 -3.16 -12.74
N PRO A 441 16.05 -4.41 -13.07
CA PRO A 441 16.82 -5.21 -14.00
C PRO A 441 16.74 -4.64 -15.42
N ASP A 442 17.79 -4.89 -16.20
CA ASP A 442 17.73 -4.70 -17.64
C ASP A 442 16.61 -5.58 -18.20
N LEU A 443 15.73 -4.97 -18.98
CA LEU A 443 14.63 -5.65 -19.65
C LEU A 443 15.15 -6.44 -20.86
N SER A 444 15.94 -7.48 -20.59
CA SER A 444 16.54 -8.41 -21.55
C SER A 444 15.90 -9.80 -21.39
N GLY A 445 14.95 -10.15 -22.27
CA GLY A 445 14.17 -11.40 -22.19
C GLY A 445 13.14 -11.55 -23.32
N LYS A 446 12.47 -12.71 -23.43
CA LYS A 446 11.42 -12.97 -24.44
C LYS A 446 10.09 -12.34 -24.02
N GLU A 447 9.35 -11.79 -24.99
CA GLU A 447 8.01 -11.20 -24.75
C GLU A 447 7.03 -12.21 -24.13
N GLY A 448 6.26 -11.77 -23.13
CA GLY A 448 5.09 -12.50 -22.62
C GLY A 448 5.34 -13.53 -21.51
N GLU A 449 6.57 -13.67 -21.00
CA GLU A 449 6.83 -14.40 -19.75
C GLU A 449 6.65 -13.47 -18.54
N TYR A 450 5.67 -13.79 -17.71
CA TYR A 450 5.46 -13.15 -16.41
C TYR A 450 6.43 -13.77 -15.41
N ASP A 451 7.53 -13.08 -15.08
CA ASP A 451 8.31 -13.47 -13.91
C ASP A 451 7.69 -12.87 -12.66
N LEU A 452 6.87 -13.66 -11.95
CA LEU A 452 6.37 -13.27 -10.62
C LEU A 452 7.34 -13.64 -9.50
N SER A 453 8.39 -14.41 -9.80
CA SER A 453 9.34 -14.87 -8.80
C SER A 453 10.25 -13.75 -8.29
N GLN A 454 10.36 -12.65 -9.05
CA GLN A 454 11.01 -11.40 -8.62
C GLN A 454 10.26 -10.66 -7.49
N TYR A 455 9.00 -11.00 -7.20
CA TYR A 455 8.23 -10.40 -6.08
C TYR A 455 8.36 -11.20 -4.79
N ASP A 456 8.91 -12.40 -4.86
CA ASP A 456 9.31 -13.14 -3.67
C ASP A 456 10.69 -12.65 -3.25
N ALA A 457 10.72 -11.50 -2.55
CA ALA A 457 11.95 -10.95 -2.03
C ALA A 457 12.71 -11.99 -1.17
N TYR A 458 12.01 -12.99 -0.61
CA TYR A 458 12.56 -14.00 0.29
C TYR A 458 13.13 -15.25 -0.42
N LYS A 459 13.09 -15.29 -1.76
CA LYS A 459 13.40 -16.50 -2.55
C LYS A 459 14.85 -16.98 -2.45
N ASP A 460 15.79 -16.06 -2.23
CA ASP A 460 17.24 -16.34 -2.20
C ASP A 460 17.84 -16.30 -0.78
N GLU A 461 17.01 -16.27 0.27
CA GLU A 461 17.52 -16.30 1.64
C GLU A 461 18.12 -17.67 1.99
N MET A 462 19.38 -17.66 2.44
CA MET A 462 20.13 -18.85 2.88
C MET A 462 19.26 -19.85 3.67
N GLU A 463 19.40 -21.13 3.32
CA GLU A 463 18.95 -22.25 4.16
C GLU A 463 19.81 -22.25 5.44
N CYS A 464 19.36 -21.52 6.45
CA CYS A 464 19.92 -21.65 7.79
C CYS A 464 19.51 -23.01 8.36
N CYS A 465 20.45 -23.75 8.95
CA CYS A 465 20.12 -24.99 9.66
C CYS A 465 19.09 -24.68 10.76
N ARG A 466 17.94 -25.36 10.73
CA ARG A 466 16.90 -25.21 11.75
C ARG A 466 17.47 -25.47 13.15
N LEU A 467 17.34 -24.47 14.03
CA LEU A 467 17.76 -24.61 15.42
C LEU A 467 16.85 -25.57 16.20
N PRO A 468 17.37 -26.29 17.21
CA PRO A 468 16.53 -26.97 18.18
C PRO A 468 15.55 -26.01 18.87
N ALA A 469 14.33 -26.45 19.15
CA ALA A 469 13.25 -25.59 19.64
C ALA A 469 13.61 -24.80 20.93
N SER A 470 14.37 -25.42 21.84
CA SER A 470 14.84 -24.78 23.06
C SER A 470 15.83 -23.63 22.80
N LYS A 471 16.72 -23.80 21.80
CA LYS A 471 17.70 -22.78 21.40
C LYS A 471 17.04 -21.65 20.61
N ALA A 472 16.08 -21.98 19.74
CA ALA A 472 15.22 -21.00 19.09
C ALA A 472 14.46 -20.13 20.11
N ALA A 473 13.89 -20.75 21.15
CA ALA A 473 13.20 -20.02 22.22
C ALA A 473 14.13 -19.10 23.02
N GLU A 474 15.35 -19.56 23.32
CA GLU A 474 16.38 -18.75 23.99
C GLU A 474 16.77 -17.55 23.12
N LEU A 475 17.03 -17.77 21.82
CA LEU A 475 17.41 -16.73 20.86
C LEU A 475 16.33 -15.64 20.74
N LEU A 476 15.06 -16.01 20.56
CA LEU A 476 13.98 -15.05 20.37
C LEU A 476 13.67 -14.18 21.61
N ARG A 477 14.07 -14.63 22.81
CA ARG A 477 13.91 -13.85 24.06
C ARG A 477 15.04 -12.85 24.29
N ARG A 478 16.18 -13.00 23.61
CA ARG A 478 17.34 -12.13 23.81
C ARG A 478 17.05 -10.71 23.33
N GLN A 479 17.54 -9.75 24.10
CA GLN A 479 17.44 -8.32 23.79
C GLN A 479 18.82 -7.66 23.66
N ASP A 480 19.89 -8.42 23.86
CA ASP A 480 21.26 -7.96 23.73
C ASP A 480 21.68 -7.77 22.26
N ASP A 481 22.76 -7.02 22.05
CA ASP A 481 23.22 -6.59 20.72
C ASP A 481 23.92 -7.72 19.94
N ASP A 482 24.24 -8.86 20.56
CA ASP A 482 24.96 -9.98 19.95
C ASP A 482 24.01 -10.99 19.25
N VAL A 483 22.72 -10.67 19.13
CA VAL A 483 21.75 -11.50 18.41
C VAL A 483 21.90 -11.29 16.91
N ASP A 484 22.21 -12.36 16.18
CA ASP A 484 22.13 -12.37 14.72
C ASP A 484 20.66 -12.33 14.29
N TYR A 485 20.26 -11.22 13.68
CA TYR A 485 18.90 -11.02 13.22
C TYR A 485 18.50 -12.00 12.11
N MET A 486 19.44 -12.48 11.30
CA MET A 486 19.16 -13.45 10.23
C MET A 486 18.89 -14.84 10.79
N GLU A 487 19.61 -15.25 11.84
CA GLU A 487 19.33 -16.50 12.56
C GLU A 487 17.94 -16.43 13.23
N ALA A 488 17.63 -15.32 13.92
CA ALA A 488 16.32 -15.10 14.53
C ALA A 488 15.19 -15.05 13.48
N TRP A 489 15.43 -14.43 12.32
CA TRP A 489 14.49 -14.43 11.20
C TRP A 489 14.25 -15.84 10.66
N GLY A 490 15.31 -16.64 10.50
CA GLY A 490 15.22 -18.04 10.11
C GLY A 490 14.31 -18.85 11.04
N VAL A 491 14.42 -18.63 12.36
CA VAL A 491 13.52 -19.24 13.35
C VAL A 491 12.06 -18.84 13.12
N LEU A 492 11.77 -17.54 12.96
CA LEU A 492 10.40 -17.05 12.75
C LEU A 492 9.78 -17.58 11.45
N ARG A 493 10.59 -17.73 10.40
CA ARG A 493 10.21 -18.33 9.13
C ARG A 493 9.89 -19.82 9.30
N ASP A 494 10.74 -20.56 10.00
CA ASP A 494 10.52 -21.98 10.31
C ASP A 494 9.26 -22.19 11.17
N MET A 495 9.01 -21.33 12.15
CA MET A 495 7.76 -21.36 12.93
C MET A 495 6.51 -21.00 12.08
N THR A 496 6.68 -20.19 11.02
CA THR A 496 5.59 -19.90 10.08
C THR A 496 5.29 -21.11 9.20
N ASN A 497 6.32 -21.80 8.73
CA ASN A 497 6.21 -22.91 7.78
C ASN A 497 5.98 -24.28 8.43
N ASN A 498 6.27 -24.43 9.73
CA ASN A 498 6.11 -25.68 10.47
C ASN A 498 5.38 -25.45 11.80
N GLU A 499 4.12 -25.88 11.84
CA GLU A 499 3.25 -25.73 13.01
C GLU A 499 3.73 -26.49 14.25
N GLN A 500 4.20 -27.73 14.10
CA GLN A 500 4.71 -28.51 15.24
C GLN A 500 5.95 -27.84 15.84
N TYR A 501 6.88 -27.41 14.98
CA TYR A 501 8.07 -26.69 15.43
C TYR A 501 7.70 -25.39 16.16
N ARG A 502 6.73 -24.64 15.64
CA ARG A 502 6.17 -23.46 16.32
C ARG A 502 5.65 -23.80 17.71
N ILE A 503 4.86 -24.86 17.84
CA ILE A 503 4.32 -25.30 19.13
C ILE A 503 5.46 -25.61 20.10
N ASP A 504 6.47 -26.38 19.68
CA ASP A 504 7.61 -26.77 20.51
C ASP A 504 8.41 -25.54 20.99
N VAL A 505 8.68 -24.59 20.08
CA VAL A 505 9.37 -23.33 20.44
C VAL A 505 8.53 -22.53 21.45
N LEU A 506 7.23 -22.37 21.21
CA LEU A 506 6.33 -21.63 22.12
C LEU A 506 6.17 -22.31 23.49
N MET A 507 6.27 -23.64 23.58
CA MET A 507 6.31 -24.34 24.87
C MET A 507 7.56 -23.98 25.67
N HIS A 508 8.75 -23.96 25.03
CA HIS A 508 9.97 -23.44 25.66
C HIS A 508 9.88 -21.93 25.95
N MET A 509 9.08 -21.23 25.13
CA MET A 509 8.46 -19.90 25.28
C MET A 509 7.76 -19.64 26.63
N GLY A 510 7.27 -20.69 27.28
CA GLY A 510 6.30 -20.57 28.37
C GLY A 510 4.97 -19.98 27.91
N VAL A 511 4.70 -19.99 26.60
CA VAL A 511 3.48 -19.45 25.98
C VAL A 511 2.47 -20.58 25.91
N ALA A 512 1.28 -20.37 26.48
CA ALA A 512 0.20 -21.33 26.38
C ALA A 512 -0.19 -21.54 24.90
N THR A 513 -0.05 -22.76 24.39
CA THR A 513 -0.47 -23.09 23.02
C THR A 513 -1.89 -23.67 23.03
N PRO A 514 -2.69 -23.47 21.97
CA PRO A 514 -4.06 -23.98 21.90
C PRO A 514 -4.17 -25.51 22.08
N VAL A 515 -3.09 -26.25 21.83
CA VAL A 515 -3.00 -27.71 22.03
C VAL A 515 -3.03 -28.09 23.52
N MET A 516 -2.71 -27.17 24.44
CA MET A 516 -2.80 -27.40 25.89
C MET A 516 -4.21 -27.18 26.47
N ALA A 517 -5.20 -26.81 25.64
CA ALA A 517 -6.58 -26.55 26.05
C ALA A 517 -7.58 -27.66 25.65
N GLN A 518 -7.07 -28.80 25.16
CA GLN A 518 -7.81 -30.07 25.00
C GLN A 518 -7.17 -31.13 25.88
#